data_AF-A0A8S2WNM1-F1
#
_entry.id   AF-A0A8S2WNM1-F1
#
_cell.length_a   1.000
_cell.length_b   1.000
_cell.length_c   1.000
_cell.angle_alpha   90.00
_cell.angle_beta   90.00
_cell.angle_gamma   90.00
#
_symmetry.space_group_name_H-M   'P 1'
#
loop_
_entity.id
_entity.type
_entity.pdbx_description
1 polymer ?
#
loop_
_entity_poly.entity_id
_entity_poly.type
_entity_poly.pdbx_seq_one_letter_code
_entity_poly.pdbx_strand_id
1 'polypeptide(L)'
;AQRAVFTVEQAKQERQQKIVLAEGDAESAKLIGKSLSQNPGYLKLRKIRAAQNIAKTLSLSSNRAFLDSEALMINIADSKYDDATAEFTRKGKK
;
A
#
# COMPACT_ATOMS: atom_id res chain seq x y z
N ALA A 1 3.34 29.93 -36.33
CA ALA A 1 2.63 28.69 -36.71
C ALA A 1 3.27 27.44 -36.11
N GLN A 2 4.55 27.15 -36.32
CA GLN A 2 5.20 25.90 -35.87
C GLN A 2 5.18 25.67 -34.33
N ARG A 3 5.29 26.73 -33.52
CA ARG A 3 5.17 26.62 -32.04
C ARG A 3 3.80 26.14 -31.56
N ALA A 4 2.71 26.55 -32.22
CA ALA A 4 1.37 26.13 -31.84
C ALA A 4 1.13 24.64 -32.15
N VAL A 5 1.67 24.15 -33.27
CA VAL A 5 1.64 22.72 -33.62
C VAL A 5 2.42 21.91 -32.60
N PHE A 6 3.60 22.38 -32.18
CA PHE A 6 4.41 21.73 -31.16
C PHE A 6 3.69 21.64 -29.81
N THR A 7 3.04 22.72 -29.36
CA THR A 7 2.26 22.71 -28.10
C THR A 7 1.09 21.73 -28.14
N VAL A 8 0.40 21.62 -29.27
CA VAL A 8 -0.71 20.66 -29.44
C VAL A 8 -0.20 19.22 -29.43
N GLU A 9 0.92 18.95 -30.10
CA GLU A 9 1.53 17.62 -30.14
C GLU A 9 2.03 17.20 -28.75
N GLN A 10 2.67 18.11 -28.02
CA GLN A 10 3.09 17.90 -26.63
C GLN A 10 1.88 17.58 -25.73
N ALA A 11 0.79 18.34 -25.84
CA ALA A 11 -0.42 18.11 -25.05
C ALA A 11 -1.06 16.73 -25.35
N LYS A 12 -1.01 16.26 -26.60
CA LYS A 12 -1.46 14.90 -26.96
C LYS A 12 -0.58 13.82 -26.33
N GLN A 13 0.74 14.00 -26.36
CA GLN A 13 1.69 13.07 -25.75
C GLN A 13 1.54 13.00 -24.24
N GLU A 14 1.44 14.14 -23.56
CA GLU A 14 1.23 14.20 -22.11
C GLU A 14 -0.10 13.55 -21.70
N ARG A 15 -1.16 13.75 -22.50
CA ARG A 15 -2.45 13.06 -22.27
C ARG A 15 -2.28 11.55 -22.40
N GLN A 16 -1.64 11.07 -23.47
CA GLN A 16 -1.43 9.63 -23.68
C GLN A 16 -0.57 9.03 -22.56
N GLN A 17 0.48 9.72 -22.14
CA GLN A 17 1.34 9.29 -21.04
C GLN A 17 0.54 9.12 -19.74
N LYS A 18 -0.31 10.11 -19.39
CA LYS A 18 -1.16 10.01 -18.20
C LYS A 18 -2.16 8.87 -18.29
N ILE A 19 -2.73 8.61 -19.47
CA ILE A 19 -3.66 7.49 -19.68
C ILE A 19 -2.95 6.16 -19.44
N VAL A 20 -1.78 5.96 -20.05
CA VAL A 20 -1.02 4.70 -19.93
C VAL A 20 -0.55 4.46 -18.50
N LEU A 21 -0.12 5.51 -17.79
CA LEU A 21 0.23 5.41 -16.37
C LEU A 21 -0.98 5.01 -15.52
N ALA A 22 -2.13 5.65 -15.75
CA ALA A 22 -3.36 5.31 -15.02
C ALA A 22 -3.86 3.90 -15.32
N GLU A 23 -3.76 3.43 -16.57
CA GLU A 23 -4.10 2.07 -16.98
C GLU A 23 -3.15 1.04 -16.33
N GLY A 24 -1.84 1.32 -16.32
CA GLY A 24 -0.85 0.47 -15.66
C GLY A 24 -1.06 0.37 -14.14
N ASP A 25 -1.35 1.50 -13.48
CA ASP A 25 -1.67 1.52 -12.06
C ASP A 25 -2.96 0.75 -11.75
N ALA A 26 -3.99 0.90 -12.60
CA ALA A 26 -5.26 0.19 -12.46
C ALA A 26 -5.10 -1.32 -12.63
N GLU A 27 -4.33 -1.77 -13.64
CA GLU A 27 -4.07 -3.18 -13.87
C GLU A 27 -3.24 -3.80 -12.73
N SER A 28 -2.20 -3.10 -12.28
CA SER A 28 -1.39 -3.49 -11.12
C SER A 28 -2.25 -3.62 -9.86
N ALA A 29 -3.10 -2.63 -9.56
CA ALA A 29 -4.00 -2.66 -8.42
C ALA A 29 -4.99 -3.83 -8.50
N LYS A 30 -5.52 -4.14 -9.70
CA LYS A 30 -6.42 -5.27 -9.93
C LYS A 30 -5.73 -6.61 -9.69
N LEU A 31 -4.50 -6.77 -10.19
CA LEU A 31 -3.71 -7.99 -9.99
C LEU A 31 -3.38 -8.19 -8.51
N ILE A 32 -2.89 -7.13 -7.84
CA ILE A 32 -2.58 -7.15 -6.40
C ILE A 32 -3.84 -7.49 -5.59
N GLY A 33 -4.97 -6.84 -5.90
CA GLY A 33 -6.25 -7.09 -5.23
C GLY A 33 -6.75 -8.53 -5.39
N LYS A 34 -6.60 -9.12 -6.58
CA LYS A 34 -6.93 -10.52 -6.84
C LYS A 34 -6.03 -11.48 -6.05
N SER A 35 -4.71 -11.26 -6.06
CA SER A 35 -3.76 -12.07 -5.30
C SER A 35 -4.00 -11.98 -3.79
N LEU A 36 -4.37 -10.80 -3.29
CA LEU A 36 -4.69 -10.57 -1.89
C LEU A 36 -5.97 -11.28 -1.45
N SER A 37 -6.96 -11.33 -2.34
CA SER A 37 -8.24 -12.01 -2.09
C SER A 37 -8.08 -13.54 -2.05
N GLN A 38 -7.11 -14.10 -2.79
CA GLN A 38 -6.81 -15.53 -2.79
C GLN A 38 -6.14 -16.01 -1.49
N ASN A 39 -5.41 -15.13 -0.79
CA ASN A 39 -4.75 -15.46 0.46
C ASN A 39 -5.06 -14.44 1.58
N PRO A 40 -6.19 -14.61 2.28
CA PRO A 40 -6.56 -13.72 3.39
C PRO A 40 -5.56 -13.76 4.56
N GLY A 41 -4.76 -14.83 4.69
CA GLY A 41 -3.74 -14.95 5.73
C GLY A 41 -2.45 -14.14 5.45
N TYR A 42 -2.21 -13.75 4.21
CA TYR A 42 -0.98 -13.06 3.82
C TYR A 42 -0.79 -11.71 4.52
N LEU A 43 -1.86 -10.91 4.64
CA LEU A 43 -1.79 -9.61 5.33
C LEU A 43 -1.44 -9.77 6.81
N LYS A 44 -2.02 -10.77 7.47
CA LYS A 44 -1.75 -11.05 8.89
C LYS A 44 -0.28 -11.45 9.09
N LEU A 45 0.25 -12.34 8.25
CA LEU A 45 1.65 -12.74 8.29
C LEU A 45 2.60 -11.59 7.96
N ARG A 46 2.25 -10.72 7.00
CA ARG A 46 3.03 -9.54 6.65
C ARG A 46 3.09 -8.53 7.80
N LYS A 47 1.96 -8.31 8.49
CA LYS A 47 1.91 -7.46 9.70
C LYS A 47 2.79 -8.02 10.82
N ILE A 48 2.74 -9.32 11.09
CA ILE A 48 3.59 -9.98 12.08
C ILE A 48 5.08 -9.78 11.75
N ARG A 49 5.48 -9.95 10.48
CA ARG A 49 6.87 -9.69 10.07
C ARG A 49 7.28 -8.23 10.25
N ALA A 50 6.39 -7.28 9.93
CA ALA A 50 6.66 -5.86 10.14
C ALA A 50 6.88 -5.55 11.63
N ALA A 51 6.01 -6.06 12.51
CA ALA A 51 6.15 -5.92 13.95
C ALA A 51 7.46 -6.55 14.47
N GLN A 52 7.84 -7.74 13.98
CA GLN A 52 9.13 -8.38 14.30
C GLN A 52 10.33 -7.52 13.90
N ASN A 53 10.30 -6.94 12.70
CA ASN A 53 11.37 -6.05 12.23
C ASN A 53 11.46 -4.78 13.08
N ILE A 54 10.33 -4.18 13.44
CA ILE A 54 10.28 -3.00 14.30
C ILE A 54 10.82 -3.33 15.69
N ALA A 55 10.39 -4.45 16.29
CA ALA A 55 10.88 -4.92 17.59
C ALA A 55 12.40 -5.18 17.57
N LYS A 56 12.92 -5.77 16.49
CA LYS A 56 14.35 -6.00 16.31
C LYS A 56 15.12 -4.67 16.23
N THR A 57 14.63 -3.72 15.44
CA THR A 57 15.23 -2.38 15.33
C THR A 57 15.21 -1.65 16.68
N LEU A 58 14.11 -1.74 17.43
CA LEU A 58 13.99 -1.13 18.75
C LEU A 58 14.96 -1.76 19.76
N SER A 59 15.07 -3.10 19.77
CA SER A 59 16.01 -3.83 20.64
C SER A 59 17.48 -3.53 20.32
N LEU A 60 17.81 -3.22 19.07
CA LEU A 60 19.14 -2.81 18.66
C LEU A 60 19.39 -1.31 18.88
N SER A 61 18.33 -0.51 19.06
CA SER A 61 18.48 0.93 19.23
C SER A 61 19.03 1.25 20.62
N SER A 62 20.11 2.03 20.66
CA SER A 62 20.73 2.51 21.92
C SER A 62 19.91 3.63 22.59
N ASN A 63 18.83 4.09 21.95
CA ASN A 63 18.09 5.26 22.38
C ASN A 63 16.84 4.83 23.15
N ARG A 64 16.72 5.23 24.41
CA ARG A 64 15.51 4.99 25.20
C ARG A 64 14.46 6.04 24.83
N ALA A 65 13.69 5.76 23.78
CA ALA A 65 12.53 6.56 23.42
C ALA A 65 11.26 5.89 23.94
N PHE A 66 10.38 6.64 24.61
CA PHE A 66 9.03 6.20 24.93
C PHE A 66 8.19 6.34 23.67
N LEU A 67 7.90 5.22 23.03
CA LEU A 67 7.13 5.17 21.80
C LEU A 67 5.80 4.49 22.10
N ASP A 68 4.74 5.03 21.51
CA ASP A 68 3.41 4.45 21.61
C ASP A 68 3.35 3.12 20.86
N SER A 69 2.78 2.11 21.52
CA SER A 69 2.72 0.74 21.01
C SER A 69 1.69 0.59 19.89
N GLU A 70 0.68 1.47 19.84
CA GLU A 70 -0.32 1.51 18.76
C GLU A 70 0.29 2.04 17.46
N ALA A 71 1.04 3.15 17.53
CA ALA A 71 1.74 3.72 16.38
C ALA A 71 2.80 2.78 15.77
N LEU A 72 3.50 2.00 16.61
CA LEU A 72 4.55 1.08 16.16
C LEU A 72 4.02 -0.23 15.58
N MET A 73 2.71 -0.41 15.56
CA MET A 73 2.10 -1.63 15.08
C MET A 73 2.64 -2.92 15.75
N ILE A 74 3.01 -2.88 17.04
CA ILE A 74 3.55 -4.05 17.78
C ILE A 74 2.47 -4.86 18.51
N ASN A 75 1.31 -4.28 18.81
CA ASN A 75 0.23 -4.96 19.54
C ASN A 75 -0.59 -5.94 18.67
N ILE A 76 0.02 -7.07 18.32
CA ILE A 76 -0.54 -8.13 17.45
C ILE A 76 -1.77 -8.82 18.08
N ALA A 77 -1.98 -8.68 19.40
CA ALA A 77 -3.07 -9.31 20.13
C ALA A 77 -4.39 -8.51 20.14
N ASP A 78 -4.37 -7.24 19.72
CA ASP A 78 -5.56 -6.39 19.73
C ASP A 78 -6.47 -6.66 18.52
N SER A 79 -7.78 -6.81 18.78
CA SER A 79 -8.82 -7.00 17.75
C SER A 79 -8.82 -5.87 16.71
N LYS A 80 -8.47 -4.65 17.12
CA LYS A 80 -8.39 -3.48 16.23
C LYS A 80 -7.43 -3.67 15.05
N TYR A 81 -6.43 -4.56 15.18
CA TYR A 81 -5.52 -4.87 14.07
C TYR A 81 -6.16 -5.68 12.96
N ASP A 82 -7.04 -6.59 13.33
CA ASP A 82 -7.68 -7.50 12.39
C ASP A 82 -8.87 -6.80 11.69
N ASP A 83 -9.49 -5.82 12.34
CA ASP A 83 -10.62 -5.04 11.81
C ASP A 83 -10.28 -4.27 10.53
N ALA A 84 -9.11 -3.61 10.50
CA ALA A 84 -8.65 -2.91 9.31
C ALA A 84 -8.51 -3.86 8.10
N THR A 85 -8.05 -5.09 8.31
CA THR A 85 -7.96 -6.12 7.26
C THR A 85 -9.31 -6.75 6.89
N ALA A 86 -10.24 -6.84 7.84
CA ALA A 86 -11.58 -7.36 7.62
C ALA A 86 -12.42 -6.41 6.75
N GLU A 87 -12.23 -5.10 6.84
CA GLU A 87 -12.91 -4.14 5.96
C GLU A 87 -12.49 -4.25 4.50
N PHE A 88 -11.21 -4.49 4.21
CA PHE A 88 -10.73 -4.66 2.82
C PHE A 88 -11.27 -5.94 2.17
N THR A 89 -11.36 -7.04 2.93
CA THR A 89 -11.94 -8.30 2.43
C THR A 89 -13.46 -8.23 2.25
N ARG A 90 -14.16 -7.40 3.03
CA ARG A 90 -15.61 -7.15 2.89
C ARG A 90 -15.94 -6.19 1.75
N LYS A 91 -15.15 -5.13 1.52
CA LYS A 91 -15.34 -4.20 0.39
C LYS A 91 -15.06 -4.85 -0.97
N GLY A 92 -14.15 -5.81 -1.06
CA GLY A 92 -13.89 -6.56 -2.30
C GLY A 92 -15.00 -7.57 -2.69
N LYS A 93 -16.01 -7.78 -1.85
CA LYS A 93 -17.17 -8.65 -2.10
C LYS A 93 -18.45 -7.89 -2.50
N LYS A 94 -18.46 -6.56 -2.50
CA LYS A 94 -19.57 -5.75 -3.00
C LYS A 94 -19.30 -5.24 -4.40
#